data_AF-A0A7Y8LUH6-F1
#
_entry.id   AF-A0A7Y8LUH6-F1
#
_cell.length_a   1.000
_cell.length_b   1.000
_cell.length_c   1.000
_cell.angle_alpha   90.00
_cell.angle_beta   90.00
_cell.angle_gamma   90.00
#
_symmetry.space_group_name_H-M   'P 1'
#
loop_
_entity.id
_entity.type
_entity.pdbx_description
1 polymer ?
#
loop_
_entity_poly.entity_id
_entity_poly.type
_entity_poly.pdbx_seq_one_letter_code
_entity_poly.pdbx_strand_id
1 'polypeptide(L)'
;MGSLIPLVVAAALGVGSIPVWDAVIRFPDSSYWPGVGRQRTANMLATIRSDVGRQMRTAGPGPQQLAARYQGGQLTRDEKVAVLLAAADFHHPCLLPVYAAALRSADLRERQAALVGLHWLLGELAPDATAIPADSPLWERAAGVAEALVAAARERTLVQLWVDSYLAAVDRAPAGRWVLAREPRHCLDAIREIATPADLDALVALWPLLVEQPHRYHVMGTIEMVSLQKFVEIAKSPRGGWGSMYYDASARRVDDWVGSRCGTVDGESLVRWKVRDAATRQELGEVGGWLALLGAGYPPVWPTVADALVAFGAPAMSWNRQRPDDPQNDGAVREVREYFPLTVERLSGAVADRPREPVR
;
A
#
# COMPACT_ATOMS: atom_id res chain seq x y z
N MET A 1 41.61 26.97 11.85
CA MET A 1 41.35 27.22 10.41
C MET A 1 41.24 25.88 9.73
N GLY A 2 40.02 25.43 9.45
CA GLY A 2 39.75 24.21 8.70
C GLY A 2 38.42 24.40 7.99
N SER A 3 38.49 24.79 6.72
CA SER A 3 37.32 24.99 5.86
C SER A 3 36.57 23.68 5.68
N LEU A 4 35.33 23.64 6.20
CA LEU A 4 34.33 22.68 5.79
C LEU A 4 33.90 23.04 4.36
N ILE A 5 34.33 22.23 3.41
CA ILE A 5 33.80 22.24 2.04
C ILE A 5 32.36 21.72 2.13
N PRO A 6 31.33 22.49 1.71
CA PRO A 6 30.00 21.94 1.60
C PRO A 6 30.00 20.96 0.42
N LEU A 7 29.74 19.69 0.72
CA LEU A 7 29.48 18.66 -0.27
C LEU A 7 28.12 18.98 -0.92
N VAL A 8 28.14 19.84 -1.94
CA VAL A 8 27.01 20.04 -2.84
C VAL A 8 26.83 18.73 -3.60
N VAL A 9 25.88 17.91 -3.16
CA VAL A 9 25.35 16.80 -3.96
C VAL A 9 24.63 17.41 -5.14
N ALA A 10 25.37 17.64 -6.23
CA ALA A 10 24.81 17.85 -7.55
C ALA A 10 24.11 16.56 -7.95
N ALA A 11 22.85 16.40 -7.54
CA ALA A 11 21.97 15.39 -8.09
C ALA A 11 21.91 15.64 -9.60
N ALA A 12 22.36 14.68 -10.40
CA ALA A 12 22.35 14.73 -11.84
C ALA A 12 20.94 15.13 -12.32
N LEU A 13 20.80 16.39 -12.75
CA LEU A 13 19.65 16.89 -13.47
C LEU A 13 19.66 16.18 -14.83
N GLY A 14 19.05 15.00 -14.90
CA GLY A 14 18.91 14.28 -16.17
C GLY A 14 18.26 15.20 -17.20
N VAL A 15 18.98 15.54 -18.27
CA VAL A 15 18.54 16.46 -19.34
C VAL A 15 17.60 15.75 -20.35
N GLY A 16 16.96 14.65 -19.95
CA GLY A 16 16.04 13.90 -20.81
C GLY A 16 14.66 14.56 -20.86
N SER A 17 14.05 14.67 -22.05
CA SER A 17 12.67 15.13 -22.23
C SER A 17 11.68 14.28 -21.42
N ILE A 18 10.60 14.89 -20.96
CA ILE A 18 9.53 14.13 -20.30
C ILE A 18 8.73 13.43 -21.40
N PRO A 19 8.49 12.11 -21.31
CA PRO A 19 7.67 11.44 -22.30
C PRO A 19 6.27 12.06 -22.36
N VAL A 20 5.85 12.42 -23.58
CA VAL A 20 4.49 12.88 -23.85
C VAL A 20 3.80 11.81 -24.69
N TRP A 21 2.82 11.15 -24.10
CA TRP A 21 2.08 10.08 -24.75
C TRP A 21 0.88 10.63 -25.54
N ASP A 22 0.46 9.91 -26.58
CA ASP A 22 -0.67 10.31 -27.43
C ASP A 22 -1.95 10.63 -26.63
N ALA A 23 -2.21 9.88 -25.56
CA ALA A 23 -3.35 10.11 -24.69
C ALA A 23 -3.28 11.49 -23.98
N VAL A 24 -2.07 11.96 -23.64
CA VAL A 24 -1.84 13.29 -23.07
C VAL A 24 -2.02 14.38 -24.13
N ILE A 25 -1.52 14.16 -25.35
CA ILE A 25 -1.66 15.11 -26.46
C ILE A 25 -3.15 15.38 -26.74
N ARG A 26 -3.97 14.32 -26.71
CA ARG A 26 -5.42 14.41 -26.96
C ARG A 26 -6.21 14.96 -25.78
N PHE A 27 -5.65 15.00 -24.56
CA PHE A 27 -6.33 15.62 -23.43
C PHE A 27 -6.51 17.13 -23.68
N PRO A 28 -7.69 17.72 -23.41
CA PRO A 28 -8.84 17.14 -22.71
C PRO A 28 -9.97 16.66 -23.64
N ASP A 29 -9.72 16.53 -24.95
CA ASP A 29 -10.76 16.20 -25.92
C ASP A 29 -11.16 14.72 -25.82
N SER A 30 -12.26 14.45 -25.12
CA SER A 30 -12.78 13.11 -24.97
C SER A 30 -13.28 12.46 -26.27
N SER A 31 -13.41 13.19 -27.38
CA SER A 31 -13.96 12.68 -28.66
C SER A 31 -13.21 11.47 -29.23
N TYR A 32 -11.94 11.30 -28.87
CA TYR A 32 -11.09 10.18 -29.30
C TYR A 32 -11.33 8.86 -28.55
N TRP A 33 -12.18 8.85 -27.53
CA TRP A 33 -12.48 7.66 -26.72
C TRP A 33 -13.89 7.12 -26.96
N PRO A 34 -14.10 5.80 -26.83
CA PRO A 34 -15.43 5.21 -27.01
C PRO A 34 -16.40 5.64 -25.91
N GLY A 35 -17.71 5.62 -26.22
CA GLY A 35 -18.80 5.95 -25.29
C GLY A 35 -19.52 7.24 -25.62
N VAL A 36 -20.44 7.66 -24.74
CA VAL A 36 -21.27 8.87 -24.91
C VAL A 36 -21.30 9.73 -23.65
N GLY A 37 -21.34 11.05 -23.82
CA GLY A 37 -21.41 12.01 -22.72
C GLY A 37 -20.37 11.75 -21.61
N ARG A 38 -20.82 11.69 -20.36
CA ARG A 38 -19.96 11.47 -19.18
C ARG A 38 -19.17 10.16 -19.22
N GLN A 39 -19.72 9.11 -19.85
CA GLN A 39 -19.01 7.83 -19.99
C GLN A 39 -17.74 7.99 -20.84
N ARG A 40 -17.80 8.85 -21.86
CA ARG A 40 -16.66 9.12 -22.73
C ARG A 40 -15.51 9.80 -21.99
N THR A 41 -15.81 10.83 -21.20
CA THR A 41 -14.82 11.49 -20.33
C THR A 41 -14.23 10.50 -19.33
N ALA A 42 -15.06 9.66 -18.69
CA ALA A 42 -14.58 8.66 -17.75
C ALA A 42 -13.62 7.65 -18.41
N ASN A 43 -13.93 7.19 -19.63
CA ASN A 43 -13.06 6.30 -20.40
C ASN A 43 -11.73 6.98 -20.76
N MET A 44 -11.76 8.24 -21.20
CA MET A 44 -10.55 9.03 -21.45
C MET A 44 -9.66 9.09 -20.21
N LEU A 45 -10.23 9.52 -19.08
CA LEU A 45 -9.50 9.66 -17.82
C LEU A 45 -8.93 8.32 -17.34
N ALA A 46 -9.68 7.23 -17.47
CA ALA A 46 -9.22 5.88 -17.11
C ALA A 46 -8.06 5.41 -18.00
N THR A 47 -8.13 5.63 -19.32
CA THR A 47 -7.04 5.29 -20.27
C THR A 47 -5.79 6.11 -19.96
N ILE A 48 -5.92 7.42 -19.80
CA ILE A 48 -4.80 8.30 -19.43
C ILE A 48 -4.15 7.79 -18.15
N ARG A 49 -4.93 7.54 -17.09
CA ARG A 49 -4.41 7.06 -15.81
C ARG A 49 -3.66 5.73 -15.94
N SER A 50 -4.20 4.77 -16.69
CA SER A 50 -3.59 3.46 -16.94
C SER A 50 -2.26 3.55 -17.69
N ASP A 51 -2.23 4.33 -18.76
CA ASP A 51 -1.09 4.31 -19.69
C ASP A 51 0.04 5.22 -19.21
N VAL A 52 -0.31 6.43 -18.79
CA VAL A 52 0.62 7.51 -18.46
C VAL A 52 1.24 7.31 -17.08
N GLY A 53 0.43 6.97 -16.06
CA GLY A 53 0.92 6.77 -14.69
C GLY A 53 1.92 5.61 -14.60
N ARG A 54 1.57 4.46 -15.21
CA ARG A 54 2.44 3.28 -15.26
C ARG A 54 3.78 3.60 -15.90
N GLN A 55 3.78 4.26 -17.06
CA GLN A 55 5.01 4.54 -17.78
C GLN A 55 5.88 5.57 -17.05
N MET A 56 5.27 6.54 -16.37
CA MET A 56 5.98 7.49 -15.52
C MET A 56 6.69 6.80 -14.34
N ARG A 57 6.05 5.81 -13.70
CA ARG A 57 6.71 5.04 -12.62
C ARG A 57 7.86 4.15 -13.12
N THR A 58 7.75 3.59 -14.32
CA THR A 58 8.75 2.62 -14.82
C THR A 58 9.97 3.29 -15.47
N ALA A 59 9.77 4.41 -16.15
CA ALA A 59 10.80 5.01 -17.00
C ALA A 59 10.93 6.54 -16.81
N GLY A 60 10.06 7.15 -16.00
CA GLY A 60 10.04 8.58 -15.77
C GLY A 60 10.90 9.05 -14.60
N PRO A 61 11.18 10.36 -14.51
CA PRO A 61 11.83 10.96 -13.35
C PRO A 61 11.01 10.78 -12.06
N GLY A 62 11.69 10.73 -10.92
CA GLY A 62 11.03 10.68 -9.61
C GLY A 62 10.30 11.99 -9.26
N PRO A 63 9.40 11.97 -8.25
CA PRO A 63 8.50 13.09 -7.96
C PRO A 63 9.22 14.40 -7.59
N GLN A 64 10.37 14.36 -6.89
CA GLN A 64 11.14 15.58 -6.61
C GLN A 64 11.74 16.19 -7.89
N GLN A 65 12.21 15.36 -8.82
CA GLN A 65 12.77 15.84 -10.09
C GLN A 65 11.69 16.45 -10.97
N LEU A 66 10.51 15.83 -11.04
CA LEU A 66 9.35 16.37 -11.75
C LEU A 66 8.93 17.72 -11.18
N ALA A 67 8.83 17.84 -9.85
CA ALA A 67 8.50 19.10 -9.19
C ALA A 67 9.52 20.20 -9.51
N ALA A 68 10.82 19.89 -9.41
CA ALA A 68 11.89 20.84 -9.70
C ALA A 68 11.86 21.34 -11.15
N ARG A 69 11.64 20.44 -12.13
CA ARG A 69 11.57 20.83 -13.55
C ARG A 69 10.35 21.68 -13.86
N TYR A 70 9.19 21.35 -13.26
CA TYR A 70 7.97 22.14 -13.43
C TYR A 70 8.16 23.56 -12.88
N GLN A 71 8.68 23.68 -11.65
CA GLN A 71 8.94 24.97 -11.02
C GLN A 71 10.05 25.77 -11.72
N GLY A 72 11.05 25.09 -12.27
CA GLY A 72 12.13 25.70 -13.05
C GLY A 72 11.69 26.21 -14.43
N GLY A 73 10.44 25.98 -14.85
CA GLY A 73 9.94 26.43 -16.16
C GLY A 73 10.61 25.72 -17.35
N GLN A 74 11.22 24.56 -17.11
CA GLN A 74 12.01 23.83 -18.11
C GLN A 74 11.15 22.93 -19.02
N LEU A 75 9.85 22.89 -18.79
CA LEU A 75 8.92 21.99 -19.46
C LEU A 75 8.11 22.73 -20.53
N THR A 76 7.99 22.11 -21.70
CA THR A 76 7.04 22.51 -22.72
C THR A 76 5.59 22.36 -22.21
N ARG A 77 4.64 22.96 -22.93
CA ARG A 77 3.22 22.89 -22.59
C ARG A 77 2.72 21.45 -22.46
N ASP A 78 3.06 20.59 -23.42
CA ASP A 78 2.64 19.18 -23.39
C ASP A 78 3.33 18.38 -22.27
N GLU A 79 4.60 18.66 -21.99
CA GLU A 79 5.30 18.04 -20.86
C GLU A 79 4.71 18.47 -19.51
N LYS A 80 4.28 19.72 -19.36
CA LYS A 80 3.58 20.17 -18.14
C LYS A 80 2.28 19.39 -17.95
N VAL A 81 1.47 19.23 -18.99
CA VAL A 81 0.23 18.44 -18.94
C VAL A 81 0.55 16.98 -18.62
N ALA A 82 1.58 16.41 -19.23
CA ALA A 82 2.05 15.05 -18.94
C ALA A 82 2.42 14.90 -17.45
N VAL A 83 3.20 15.84 -16.89
CA VAL A 83 3.56 15.83 -15.47
C VAL A 83 2.33 15.90 -14.58
N LEU A 84 1.41 16.82 -14.84
CA LEU A 84 0.22 17.01 -13.99
C LEU A 84 -0.65 15.75 -13.95
N LEU A 85 -0.81 15.05 -15.08
CA LEU A 85 -1.61 13.82 -15.16
C LEU A 85 -0.87 12.58 -14.64
N ALA A 86 0.43 12.47 -14.91
CA ALA A 86 1.20 11.26 -14.61
C ALA A 86 1.76 11.22 -13.18
N ALA A 87 2.24 12.36 -12.68
CA ALA A 87 2.97 12.41 -11.41
C ALA A 87 2.07 12.08 -10.22
N ALA A 88 0.75 12.22 -10.37
CA ALA A 88 -0.25 11.83 -9.39
C ALA A 88 -0.08 10.38 -8.91
N ASP A 89 0.41 9.48 -9.77
CA ASP A 89 0.58 8.04 -9.49
C ASP A 89 1.73 7.74 -8.50
N PHE A 90 2.55 8.75 -8.17
CA PHE A 90 3.51 8.69 -7.06
C PHE A 90 2.88 8.94 -5.69
N HIS A 91 1.70 9.59 -5.63
CA HIS A 91 1.06 10.00 -4.38
C HIS A 91 1.99 10.73 -3.39
N HIS A 92 2.93 11.51 -3.92
CA HIS A 92 3.96 12.14 -3.11
C HIS A 92 3.64 13.61 -2.80
N PRO A 93 3.68 14.05 -1.53
CA PRO A 93 3.27 15.40 -1.14
C PRO A 93 4.12 16.53 -1.76
N CYS A 94 5.36 16.26 -2.17
CA CYS A 94 6.20 17.26 -2.86
C CYS A 94 5.63 17.76 -4.19
N LEU A 95 4.62 17.08 -4.75
CA LEU A 95 3.94 17.47 -5.98
C LEU A 95 2.80 18.47 -5.72
N LEU A 96 2.31 18.62 -4.49
CA LEU A 96 1.21 19.55 -4.17
C LEU A 96 1.48 21.00 -4.63
N PRO A 97 2.70 21.57 -4.47
CA PRO A 97 3.00 22.90 -4.98
C PRO A 97 2.88 23.02 -6.50
N VAL A 98 3.16 21.94 -7.24
CA VAL A 98 3.01 21.90 -8.71
C VAL A 98 1.54 22.06 -9.09
N TYR A 99 0.65 21.31 -8.43
CA TYR A 99 -0.79 21.41 -8.66
C TYR A 99 -1.35 22.77 -8.26
N ALA A 100 -0.93 23.32 -7.12
CA ALA A 100 -1.34 24.65 -6.68
C ALA A 100 -0.97 25.75 -7.67
N ALA A 101 0.26 25.70 -8.22
CA ALA A 101 0.71 26.63 -9.24
C ALA A 101 -0.06 26.46 -10.57
N ALA A 102 -0.23 25.21 -11.00
CA ALA A 102 -0.88 24.90 -12.27
C ALA A 102 -2.37 25.27 -12.32
N LEU A 103 -3.08 25.19 -11.18
CA LEU A 103 -4.48 25.61 -11.06
C LEU A 103 -4.67 27.12 -11.29
N ARG A 104 -3.61 27.93 -11.18
CA ARG A 104 -3.59 29.37 -11.51
C ARG A 104 -2.97 29.68 -12.86
N SER A 105 -2.62 28.66 -13.65
CA SER A 105 -2.06 28.87 -14.98
C SER A 105 -3.04 29.64 -15.88
N ALA A 106 -2.52 30.53 -16.71
CA ALA A 106 -3.31 31.18 -17.76
C ALA A 106 -3.81 30.16 -18.79
N ASP A 107 -3.12 29.02 -18.93
CA ASP A 107 -3.52 27.93 -19.80
C ASP A 107 -4.63 27.08 -19.17
N LEU A 108 -5.81 27.09 -19.80
CA LEU A 108 -6.95 26.29 -19.37
C LEU A 108 -6.63 24.77 -19.36
N ARG A 109 -5.83 24.29 -20.33
CA ARG A 109 -5.50 22.87 -20.41
C ARG A 109 -4.61 22.43 -19.25
N GLU A 110 -3.67 23.29 -18.85
CA GLU A 110 -2.87 23.06 -17.63
C GLU A 110 -3.75 23.07 -16.38
N ARG A 111 -4.69 24.02 -16.24
CA ARG A 111 -5.64 24.05 -15.10
C ARG A 111 -6.49 22.79 -15.02
N GLN A 112 -7.02 22.33 -16.15
CA GLN A 112 -7.82 21.11 -16.24
C GLN A 112 -7.00 19.88 -15.87
N ALA A 113 -5.78 19.76 -16.40
CA ALA A 113 -4.87 18.67 -16.05
C ALA A 113 -4.48 18.69 -14.57
N ALA A 114 -4.27 19.88 -14.01
CA ALA A 114 -3.95 20.05 -12.59
C ALA A 114 -5.09 19.62 -11.69
N LEU A 115 -6.33 19.96 -12.03
CA LEU A 115 -7.49 19.52 -11.24
C LEU A 115 -7.63 18.00 -11.28
N VAL A 116 -7.59 17.39 -12.47
CA VAL A 116 -7.65 15.93 -12.63
C VAL A 116 -6.52 15.26 -11.84
N GLY A 117 -5.29 15.72 -12.03
CA GLY A 117 -4.11 15.16 -11.40
C GLY A 117 -4.09 15.34 -9.88
N LEU A 118 -4.58 16.47 -9.34
CA LEU A 118 -4.68 16.68 -7.90
C LEU A 118 -5.63 15.68 -7.26
N HIS A 119 -6.80 15.44 -7.86
CA HIS A 119 -7.73 14.42 -7.38
C HIS A 119 -7.07 13.03 -7.39
N TRP A 120 -6.38 12.66 -8.48
CA TRP A 120 -5.66 11.39 -8.53
C TRP A 120 -4.52 11.30 -7.51
N LEU A 121 -3.77 12.39 -7.28
CA LEU A 121 -2.70 12.45 -6.28
C LEU A 121 -3.26 12.11 -4.90
N LEU A 122 -4.44 12.63 -4.59
CA LEU A 122 -5.17 12.40 -3.35
C LEU A 122 -5.89 11.04 -3.30
N GLY A 123 -5.87 10.25 -4.37
CA GLY A 123 -6.57 8.97 -4.45
C GLY A 123 -8.07 9.10 -4.69
N GLU A 124 -8.55 10.28 -5.09
CA GLU A 124 -9.95 10.54 -5.41
C GLU A 124 -10.27 10.25 -6.88
N LEU A 125 -11.56 10.06 -7.17
CA LEU A 125 -12.05 10.09 -8.55
C LEU A 125 -11.96 11.52 -9.09
N ALA A 126 -11.30 11.67 -10.24
CA ALA A 126 -11.19 12.98 -10.89
C ALA A 126 -12.54 13.45 -11.46
N PRO A 127 -12.87 14.75 -11.33
CA PRO A 127 -14.06 15.34 -11.93
C PRO A 127 -13.88 15.52 -13.46
N ASP A 128 -14.99 15.80 -14.15
CA ASP A 128 -14.94 16.28 -15.52
C ASP A 128 -14.50 17.76 -15.56
N ALA A 129 -13.19 17.99 -15.66
CA ALA A 129 -12.62 19.33 -15.71
C ALA A 129 -12.99 20.09 -17.00
N THR A 130 -13.48 19.41 -18.05
CA THR A 130 -13.85 20.05 -19.32
C THR A 130 -15.16 20.81 -19.23
N ALA A 131 -16.01 20.41 -18.29
CA ALA A 131 -17.29 21.06 -18.00
C ALA A 131 -17.12 22.38 -17.22
N ILE A 132 -15.90 22.73 -16.77
CA ILE A 132 -15.64 23.92 -15.96
C ILE A 132 -15.22 25.08 -16.89
N PRO A 133 -15.99 26.20 -16.91
CA PRO A 133 -15.64 27.37 -17.71
C PRO A 133 -14.28 27.98 -17.33
N ALA A 134 -13.62 28.60 -18.30
CA ALA A 134 -12.27 29.16 -18.13
C ALA A 134 -12.19 30.28 -17.09
N ASP A 135 -13.27 31.02 -16.89
CA ASP A 135 -13.44 32.13 -15.95
C ASP A 135 -14.09 31.71 -14.62
N SER A 136 -14.32 30.41 -14.42
CA SER A 136 -14.98 29.91 -13.23
C SER A 136 -14.18 30.21 -11.94
N PRO A 137 -14.83 30.71 -10.87
CA PRO A 137 -14.18 30.89 -9.56
C PRO A 137 -13.80 29.56 -8.89
N LEU A 138 -14.19 28.41 -9.48
CA LEU A 138 -13.77 27.09 -9.03
C LEU A 138 -12.25 26.90 -9.13
N TRP A 139 -11.59 27.49 -10.12
CA TRP A 139 -10.13 27.36 -10.28
C TRP A 139 -9.37 27.95 -9.10
N GLU A 140 -9.75 29.15 -8.66
CA GLU A 140 -9.08 29.80 -7.53
C GLU A 140 -9.40 29.10 -6.20
N ARG A 141 -10.64 28.61 -6.03
CA ARG A 141 -10.99 27.79 -4.86
C ARG A 141 -10.18 26.49 -4.83
N ALA A 142 -10.02 25.81 -5.96
CA ALA A 142 -9.21 24.60 -6.06
C ALA A 142 -7.73 24.90 -5.76
N ALA A 143 -7.20 26.01 -6.26
CA ALA A 143 -5.83 26.45 -5.96
C ALA A 143 -5.64 26.71 -4.46
N GLY A 144 -6.58 27.42 -3.81
CA GLY A 144 -6.55 27.64 -2.36
C GLY A 144 -6.61 26.36 -1.53
N VAL A 145 -7.40 25.37 -1.96
CA VAL A 145 -7.40 24.02 -1.33
C VAL A 145 -6.04 23.33 -1.50
N ALA A 146 -5.44 23.40 -2.70
CA ALA A 146 -4.12 22.83 -2.95
C ALA A 146 -3.03 23.49 -2.09
N GLU A 147 -3.09 24.81 -1.87
CA GLU A 147 -2.16 25.50 -0.97
C GLU A 147 -2.33 25.13 0.49
N ALA A 148 -3.57 24.98 0.96
CA ALA A 148 -3.84 24.50 2.30
C ALA A 148 -3.31 23.07 2.50
N LEU A 149 -3.45 22.21 1.47
CA LEU A 149 -2.82 20.89 1.44
C LEU A 149 -1.29 20.97 1.49
N VAL A 150 -0.66 21.89 0.75
CA VAL A 150 0.80 22.10 0.82
C VAL A 150 1.22 22.43 2.25
N ALA A 151 0.49 23.32 2.93
CA ALA A 151 0.80 23.69 4.31
C ALA A 151 0.64 22.49 5.26
N ALA A 152 -0.46 21.74 5.14
CA ALA A 152 -0.74 20.57 5.98
C ALA A 152 0.26 19.42 5.75
N ALA A 153 0.70 19.22 4.51
CA ALA A 153 1.63 18.16 4.13
C ALA A 153 3.10 18.41 4.54
N ARG A 154 3.40 19.55 5.18
CA ARG A 154 4.73 19.80 5.78
C ARG A 154 5.00 18.92 7.01
N GLU A 155 3.94 18.58 7.73
CA GLU A 155 4.02 17.84 8.99
C GLU A 155 3.39 16.45 8.90
N ARG A 156 2.69 16.17 7.78
CA ARG A 156 1.83 15.00 7.62
C ARG A 156 2.00 14.37 6.25
N THR A 157 1.90 13.04 6.19
CA THR A 157 1.74 12.32 4.92
C THR A 157 0.33 12.50 4.38
N LEU A 158 0.12 12.25 3.08
CA LEU A 158 -1.24 12.31 2.48
C LEU A 158 -2.20 11.32 3.15
N VAL A 159 -1.72 10.13 3.54
CA VAL A 159 -2.53 9.16 4.29
C VAL A 159 -2.93 9.72 5.65
N GLN A 160 -2.01 10.36 6.37
CA GLN A 160 -2.33 10.97 7.66
C GLN A 160 -3.37 12.10 7.52
N LEU A 161 -3.32 12.89 6.46
CA LEU A 161 -4.35 13.90 6.16
C LEU A 161 -5.72 13.26 5.94
N TRP A 162 -5.78 12.12 5.24
CA TRP A 162 -7.02 11.37 5.08
C TRP A 162 -7.50 10.71 6.37
N VAL A 163 -6.59 10.21 7.21
CA VAL A 163 -6.93 9.71 8.55
C VAL A 163 -7.55 10.82 9.39
N ASP A 164 -6.95 12.01 9.41
CA ASP A 164 -7.49 13.18 10.11
C ASP A 164 -8.87 13.58 9.56
N SER A 165 -9.04 13.51 8.24
CA SER A 165 -10.31 13.78 7.56
C SER A 165 -11.39 12.75 7.89
N TYR A 166 -11.05 11.46 7.95
CA TYR A 166 -11.94 10.41 8.42
C TYR A 166 -12.38 10.67 9.87
N LEU A 167 -11.41 10.96 10.75
CA LEU A 167 -11.70 11.22 12.16
C LEU A 167 -12.60 12.44 12.33
N ALA A 168 -12.43 13.49 11.52
CA ALA A 168 -13.32 14.65 11.54
C ALA A 168 -14.74 14.28 11.09
N ALA A 169 -14.87 13.46 10.05
CA ALA A 169 -16.16 13.02 9.52
C ALA A 169 -16.96 12.13 10.50
N VAL A 170 -16.30 11.54 11.51
CA VAL A 170 -16.92 10.75 12.58
C VAL A 170 -16.87 11.45 13.95
N ASP A 171 -16.65 12.77 13.96
CA ASP A 171 -16.61 13.63 15.16
C ASP A 171 -15.57 13.20 16.22
N ARG A 172 -14.41 12.74 15.76
CA ARG A 172 -13.27 12.29 16.59
C ARG A 172 -11.94 12.96 16.24
N ALA A 173 -11.95 13.98 15.39
CA ALA A 173 -10.71 14.69 15.03
C ALA A 173 -10.15 15.48 16.21
N PRO A 174 -8.82 15.47 16.38
CA PRO A 174 -8.15 16.42 17.25
C PRO A 174 -8.37 17.86 16.77
N ALA A 175 -8.60 18.79 17.71
CA ALA A 175 -8.86 20.19 17.40
C ALA A 175 -7.70 20.84 16.62
N GLY A 176 -8.03 21.76 15.72
CA GLY A 176 -7.05 22.56 14.97
C GLY A 176 -6.36 21.86 13.81
N ARG A 177 -6.73 20.61 13.49
CA ARG A 177 -6.21 19.91 12.30
C ARG A 177 -6.94 20.36 11.04
N TRP A 178 -6.19 20.59 9.98
CA TRP A 178 -6.75 20.79 8.65
C TRP A 178 -7.27 19.46 8.10
N VAL A 179 -8.46 19.48 7.48
CA VAL A 179 -9.12 18.28 6.97
C VAL A 179 -9.79 18.51 5.62
N LEU A 180 -9.87 17.45 4.82
CA LEU A 180 -10.71 17.37 3.64
C LEU A 180 -12.12 16.96 4.09
N ALA A 181 -13.09 17.85 3.97
CA ALA A 181 -14.49 17.53 4.26
C ALA A 181 -15.02 16.51 3.23
N ARG A 182 -15.11 15.24 3.66
CA ARG A 182 -15.59 14.09 2.88
C ARG A 182 -16.35 13.13 3.78
N GLU A 183 -17.17 12.29 3.17
CA GLU A 183 -17.82 11.19 3.87
C GLU A 183 -16.78 10.17 4.37
N PRO A 184 -17.02 9.50 5.51
CA PRO A 184 -16.06 8.54 6.08
C PRO A 184 -15.60 7.48 5.09
N ARG A 185 -16.53 6.91 4.30
CA ARG A 185 -16.20 5.88 3.31
C ARG A 185 -15.27 6.40 2.23
N HIS A 186 -15.48 7.63 1.76
CA HIS A 186 -14.63 8.26 0.75
C HIS A 186 -13.20 8.41 1.27
N CYS A 187 -13.02 8.86 2.52
CA CYS A 187 -11.70 8.96 3.13
C CYS A 187 -10.98 7.60 3.13
N LEU A 188 -11.69 6.52 3.47
CA LEU A 188 -11.12 5.18 3.49
C LEU A 188 -10.78 4.65 2.09
N ASP A 189 -11.63 4.90 1.10
CA ASP A 189 -11.36 4.52 -0.30
C ASP A 189 -10.12 5.28 -0.83
N ALA A 190 -9.96 6.57 -0.48
CA ALA A 190 -8.78 7.35 -0.85
C ALA A 190 -7.50 6.86 -0.14
N ILE A 191 -7.59 6.51 1.16
CA ILE A 191 -6.49 5.86 1.89
C ILE A 191 -6.09 4.58 1.19
N ARG A 192 -7.05 3.72 0.85
CA ARG A 192 -6.78 2.46 0.17
C ARG A 192 -6.05 2.66 -1.16
N GLU A 193 -6.37 3.70 -1.90
CA GLU A 193 -5.75 3.99 -3.19
C GLU A 193 -4.28 4.39 -3.08
N ILE A 194 -3.95 5.21 -2.06
CA ILE A 194 -2.63 5.86 -1.95
C ILE A 194 -1.70 5.24 -0.92
N ALA A 195 -2.23 4.43 0.01
CA ALA A 195 -1.44 3.91 1.11
C ALA A 195 -0.30 3.01 0.63
N THR A 196 0.84 3.14 1.30
CA THR A 196 2.06 2.37 1.04
C THR A 196 2.43 1.57 2.29
N PRO A 197 3.42 0.65 2.20
CA PRO A 197 3.90 -0.06 3.39
C PRO A 197 4.43 0.85 4.51
N ALA A 198 4.85 2.08 4.20
CA ALA A 198 5.30 3.06 5.21
C ALA A 198 4.16 3.61 6.07
N ASP A 199 2.91 3.49 5.60
CA ASP A 199 1.74 4.02 6.29
C ASP A 199 1.08 3.00 7.25
N LEU A 200 1.65 1.80 7.38
CA LEU A 200 1.13 0.72 8.22
C LEU A 200 0.87 1.16 9.66
N ASP A 201 1.81 1.90 10.27
CA ASP A 201 1.66 2.35 11.65
C ASP A 201 0.46 3.30 11.81
N ALA A 202 0.23 4.18 10.84
CA ALA A 202 -0.93 5.08 10.84
C ALA A 202 -2.25 4.32 10.66
N LEU A 203 -2.28 3.28 9.81
CA LEU A 203 -3.46 2.44 9.60
C LEU A 203 -3.80 1.58 10.82
N VAL A 204 -2.79 1.03 11.49
CA VAL A 204 -2.96 0.27 12.74
C VAL A 204 -3.40 1.19 13.87
N ALA A 205 -2.85 2.40 13.97
CA ALA A 205 -3.28 3.40 14.94
C ALA A 205 -4.73 3.89 14.70
N LEU A 206 -5.20 3.88 13.45
CA LEU A 206 -6.59 4.19 13.12
C LEU A 206 -7.57 3.08 13.59
N TRP A 207 -7.14 1.81 13.63
CA TRP A 207 -7.99 0.66 13.95
C TRP A 207 -8.90 0.82 15.20
N PRO A 208 -8.38 1.17 16.39
CA PRO A 208 -9.22 1.35 17.58
C PRO A 208 -10.21 2.51 17.46
N LEU A 209 -9.99 3.44 16.53
CA LEU A 209 -10.84 4.62 16.32
C LEU A 209 -11.98 4.34 15.32
N LEU A 210 -11.96 3.21 14.62
CA LEU A 210 -13.02 2.78 13.69
C LEU A 210 -14.26 2.33 14.47
N VAL A 211 -15.32 3.12 14.34
CA VAL A 211 -16.58 2.95 15.08
C VAL A 211 -17.48 1.90 14.44
N GLU A 212 -17.51 1.87 13.11
CA GLU A 212 -18.42 1.01 12.36
C GLU A 212 -17.72 -0.23 11.80
N GLN A 213 -18.39 -1.37 11.87
CA GLN A 213 -17.87 -2.64 11.37
C GLN A 213 -17.50 -2.62 9.88
N PRO A 214 -18.28 -2.01 8.96
CA PRO A 214 -17.90 -1.87 7.55
C PRO A 214 -16.59 -1.10 7.35
N HIS A 215 -16.32 -0.09 8.18
CA HIS A 215 -15.06 0.67 8.14
C HIS A 215 -13.88 -0.18 8.59
N ARG A 216 -14.06 -1.03 9.62
CA ARG A 216 -13.05 -2.01 10.04
C ARG A 216 -12.71 -2.99 8.93
N TYR A 217 -13.70 -3.56 8.25
CA TYR A 217 -13.42 -4.45 7.11
C TYR A 217 -12.68 -3.75 5.99
N HIS A 218 -13.02 -2.49 5.71
CA HIS A 218 -12.33 -1.71 4.70
C HIS A 218 -10.86 -1.47 5.06
N VAL A 219 -10.57 -0.99 6.28
CA VAL A 219 -9.20 -0.74 6.74
C VAL A 219 -8.41 -2.04 6.85
N MET A 220 -9.03 -3.14 7.30
CA MET A 220 -8.39 -4.46 7.33
C MET A 220 -7.91 -4.88 5.94
N GLY A 221 -8.77 -4.75 4.92
CA GLY A 221 -8.39 -5.05 3.53
C GLY A 221 -7.29 -4.13 2.99
N THR A 222 -7.18 -2.90 3.51
CA THR A 222 -6.06 -2.00 3.18
C THR A 222 -4.78 -2.42 3.88
N ILE A 223 -4.84 -2.74 5.18
CA ILE A 223 -3.70 -3.26 5.95
C ILE A 223 -3.15 -4.54 5.31
N GLU A 224 -4.03 -5.47 4.94
CA GLU A 224 -3.66 -6.69 4.21
C GLU A 224 -2.94 -6.35 2.91
N MET A 225 -3.53 -5.50 2.08
CA MET A 225 -2.95 -5.08 0.80
C MET A 225 -1.56 -4.45 0.97
N VAL A 226 -1.39 -3.45 1.86
CA VAL A 226 -0.09 -2.78 2.01
C VAL A 226 0.95 -3.66 2.73
N SER A 227 0.51 -4.59 3.59
CA SER A 227 1.41 -5.57 4.21
C SER A 227 1.98 -6.53 3.17
N LEU A 228 1.13 -6.98 2.25
CA LEU A 228 1.52 -7.86 1.14
C LEU A 228 2.33 -7.12 0.07
N GLN A 229 2.10 -5.82 -0.15
CA GLN A 229 2.89 -5.00 -1.07
C GLN A 229 4.37 -4.92 -0.74
N LYS A 230 4.79 -5.25 0.49
CA LYS A 230 6.21 -5.42 0.83
C LYS A 230 6.88 -6.53 0.02
N PHE A 231 6.10 -7.52 -0.43
CA PHE A 231 6.61 -8.75 -1.05
C PHE A 231 6.00 -9.01 -2.44
N VAL A 232 4.82 -8.46 -2.72
CA VAL A 232 4.05 -8.77 -3.93
C VAL A 232 3.57 -7.48 -4.60
N GLU A 233 3.86 -7.31 -5.88
CA GLU A 233 3.24 -6.23 -6.67
C GLU A 233 1.75 -6.56 -6.89
N ILE A 234 0.86 -5.80 -6.26
CA ILE A 234 -0.59 -6.02 -6.35
C ILE A 234 -1.15 -5.13 -7.46
N ALA A 235 -1.93 -5.71 -8.37
CA ALA A 235 -2.68 -4.94 -9.34
C ALA A 235 -3.68 -4.01 -8.61
N LYS A 236 -3.52 -2.69 -8.77
CA LYS A 236 -4.39 -1.68 -8.13
C LYS A 236 -5.83 -1.65 -8.69
N SER A 237 -6.12 -2.37 -9.78
CA SER A 237 -7.44 -2.40 -10.40
C SER A 237 -8.25 -3.64 -9.96
N PRO A 238 -9.54 -3.49 -9.58
CA PRO A 238 -10.42 -4.62 -9.28
C PRO A 238 -10.61 -5.62 -10.44
N ARG A 239 -10.23 -5.23 -11.67
CA ARG A 239 -10.38 -6.02 -12.90
C ARG A 239 -9.03 -6.41 -13.54
N GLY A 240 -7.91 -6.04 -12.93
CA GLY A 240 -6.58 -6.36 -13.46
C GLY A 240 -6.22 -7.80 -13.15
N GLY A 241 -6.11 -8.64 -14.18
CA GLY A 241 -5.56 -9.99 -14.02
C GLY A 241 -4.08 -9.95 -13.59
N TRP A 242 -3.67 -10.93 -12.78
CA TRP A 242 -2.29 -11.14 -12.37
C TRP A 242 -1.49 -11.71 -13.55
N GLY A 243 -0.94 -10.84 -14.40
CA GLY A 243 -0.04 -11.26 -15.49
C GLY A 243 1.36 -11.65 -14.99
N SER A 244 2.14 -12.38 -15.81
CA SER A 244 3.51 -12.84 -15.47
C SER A 244 4.43 -11.72 -14.97
N MET A 245 4.29 -10.51 -15.52
CA MET A 245 5.03 -9.33 -15.09
C MET A 245 4.90 -9.03 -13.59
N TYR A 246 3.73 -9.23 -12.98
CA TYR A 246 3.52 -9.01 -11.55
C TYR A 246 4.26 -10.05 -10.72
N TYR A 247 4.29 -11.31 -11.17
CA TYR A 247 5.03 -12.38 -10.52
C TYR A 247 6.54 -12.13 -10.61
N ASP A 248 7.06 -11.73 -11.78
CA ASP A 248 8.49 -11.43 -11.98
C ASP A 248 8.95 -10.20 -11.17
N ALA A 249 8.10 -9.18 -11.03
CA ALA A 249 8.38 -8.01 -10.18
C ALA A 249 8.34 -8.37 -8.68
N SER A 250 7.39 -9.21 -8.28
CA SER A 250 7.26 -9.70 -6.90
C SER A 250 8.46 -10.57 -6.50
N ALA A 251 8.86 -11.52 -7.37
CA ALA A 251 10.02 -12.37 -7.16
C ALA A 251 11.30 -11.54 -6.94
N ARG A 252 11.55 -10.55 -7.80
CA ARG A 252 12.68 -9.62 -7.64
C ARG A 252 12.65 -8.84 -6.34
N ARG A 253 11.49 -8.33 -5.89
CA ARG A 253 11.39 -7.66 -4.58
C ARG A 253 11.68 -8.59 -3.42
N VAL A 254 11.22 -9.84 -3.49
CA VAL A 254 11.53 -10.85 -2.47
C VAL A 254 13.02 -11.13 -2.45
N ASP A 255 13.64 -11.34 -3.62
CA ASP A 255 15.08 -11.59 -3.75
C ASP A 255 15.91 -10.41 -3.22
N ASP A 256 15.54 -9.17 -3.59
CA ASP A 256 16.19 -7.95 -3.11
C ASP A 256 16.03 -7.78 -1.59
N TRP A 257 14.84 -8.05 -1.05
CA TRP A 257 14.59 -8.00 0.39
C TRP A 257 15.41 -9.05 1.13
N VAL A 258 15.44 -10.30 0.65
CA VAL A 258 16.27 -11.38 1.20
C VAL A 258 17.75 -10.99 1.12
N GLY A 259 18.21 -10.47 -0.01
CA GLY A 259 19.59 -10.02 -0.21
C GLY A 259 19.98 -8.81 0.66
N SER A 260 19.03 -7.95 1.01
CA SER A 260 19.24 -6.78 1.88
C SER A 260 19.37 -7.11 3.36
N ARG A 261 19.01 -8.33 3.77
CA ARG A 261 19.19 -8.78 5.16
C ARG A 261 20.62 -9.30 5.34
N CYS A 262 21.33 -8.76 6.33
CA CYS A 262 22.59 -9.31 6.80
C CYS A 262 22.34 -10.68 7.47
N GLY A 263 22.14 -11.71 6.67
CA GLY A 263 21.84 -13.07 7.08
C GLY A 263 20.64 -13.64 6.32
N THR A 264 20.79 -14.87 5.85
CA THR A 264 19.67 -15.69 5.40
C THR A 264 18.67 -15.82 6.55
N VAL A 265 17.42 -15.40 6.34
CA VAL A 265 16.33 -15.80 7.25
C VAL A 265 16.10 -17.27 6.99
N ASP A 266 16.83 -18.11 7.70
CA ASP A 266 16.64 -19.54 7.69
C ASP A 266 15.42 -19.87 8.56
N GLY A 267 14.25 -19.91 7.91
CA GLY A 267 12.99 -20.29 8.54
C GLY A 267 13.06 -21.68 9.17
N GLU A 268 13.87 -22.58 8.64
CA GLU A 268 14.10 -23.91 9.20
C GLU A 268 14.89 -23.81 10.52
N SER A 269 15.97 -23.03 10.54
CA SER A 269 16.73 -22.76 11.78
C SER A 269 15.87 -22.10 12.87
N LEU A 270 14.97 -21.18 12.50
CA LEU A 270 14.05 -20.55 13.44
C LEU A 270 13.05 -21.55 14.04
N VAL A 271 12.46 -22.42 13.20
CA VAL A 271 11.53 -23.46 13.66
C VAL A 271 12.28 -24.46 14.54
N ARG A 272 13.46 -24.93 14.14
CA ARG A 272 14.31 -25.83 14.94
C ARG A 272 14.73 -25.22 16.28
N TRP A 273 14.98 -23.91 16.33
CA TRP A 273 15.22 -23.21 17.59
C TRP A 273 13.99 -23.26 18.50
N LYS A 274 12.80 -22.96 17.97
CA LYS A 274 11.54 -23.04 18.75
C LYS A 274 11.25 -24.45 19.25
N VAL A 275 11.58 -25.48 18.47
CA VAL A 275 11.45 -26.89 18.87
C VAL A 275 12.34 -27.18 20.08
N ARG A 276 13.62 -26.78 20.02
CA ARG A 276 14.56 -26.97 21.13
C ARG A 276 14.14 -26.20 22.38
N ASP A 277 13.64 -24.99 22.22
CA ASP A 277 13.12 -24.16 23.30
C ASP A 277 11.88 -24.81 23.95
N ALA A 278 10.93 -25.28 23.14
CA ALA A 278 9.74 -26.00 23.63
C ALA A 278 10.12 -27.31 24.34
N ALA A 279 11.05 -28.08 23.75
CA ALA A 279 11.57 -29.31 24.34
C ALA A 279 12.23 -29.04 25.70
N THR A 280 13.07 -28.00 25.79
CA THR A 280 13.77 -27.63 27.02
C THR A 280 12.79 -27.15 28.10
N ARG A 281 11.84 -26.27 27.77
CA ARG A 281 10.88 -25.73 28.74
C ARG A 281 9.93 -26.78 29.30
N GLN A 282 9.64 -27.82 28.52
CA GLN A 282 8.66 -28.85 28.89
C GLN A 282 9.33 -30.19 29.25
N GLU A 283 10.66 -30.21 29.37
CA GLU A 283 11.47 -31.41 29.63
C GLU A 283 11.14 -32.57 28.67
N LEU A 284 10.90 -32.24 27.40
CA LEU A 284 10.59 -33.20 26.35
C LEU A 284 11.84 -33.56 25.56
N GLY A 285 11.84 -34.76 24.95
CA GLY A 285 12.79 -35.09 23.89
C GLY A 285 12.50 -34.30 22.60
N GLU A 286 13.40 -34.41 21.62
CA GLU A 286 13.31 -33.68 20.35
C GLU A 286 11.95 -33.86 19.64
N VAL A 287 11.44 -35.09 19.56
CA VAL A 287 10.10 -35.40 19.00
C VAL A 287 8.98 -34.71 19.78
N GLY A 288 9.08 -34.63 21.10
CA GLY A 288 8.09 -33.94 21.93
C GLY A 288 8.09 -32.43 21.72
N GLY A 289 9.25 -31.82 21.48
CA GLY A 289 9.35 -30.41 21.08
C GLY A 289 8.66 -30.11 19.75
N TRP A 290 8.77 -31.02 18.77
CA TRP A 290 8.05 -30.92 17.50
C TRP A 290 6.54 -31.07 17.70
N LEU A 291 6.09 -32.07 18.47
CA LEU A 291 4.66 -32.27 18.77
C LEU A 291 4.01 -31.12 19.54
N ALA A 292 4.77 -30.45 20.41
CA ALA A 292 4.31 -29.26 21.13
C ALA A 292 4.02 -28.07 20.19
N LEU A 293 4.75 -27.95 19.08
CA LEU A 293 4.55 -26.89 18.08
C LEU A 293 3.48 -27.22 17.04
N LEU A 294 3.03 -28.48 16.95
CA LEU A 294 1.97 -28.89 16.03
C LEU A 294 0.62 -28.17 16.29
N GLY A 295 0.39 -27.74 17.54
CA GLY A 295 -0.80 -26.98 17.96
C GLY A 295 -0.63 -25.45 18.00
N ALA A 296 0.50 -24.92 17.49
CA ALA A 296 0.75 -23.48 17.53
C ALA A 296 -0.14 -22.73 16.52
N GLY A 297 -1.06 -21.91 17.03
CA GLY A 297 -2.02 -21.17 16.19
C GLY A 297 -1.41 -20.03 15.37
N TYR A 298 -0.26 -19.47 15.76
CA TYR A 298 0.40 -18.41 14.99
C TYR A 298 1.90 -18.22 15.32
N PRO A 299 2.78 -18.01 14.32
CA PRO A 299 2.54 -18.27 12.90
C PRO A 299 2.26 -19.77 12.68
N PRO A 300 1.52 -20.16 11.61
CA PRO A 300 1.22 -21.57 11.33
C PRO A 300 2.50 -22.30 10.91
N VAL A 301 3.25 -22.78 11.90
CA VAL A 301 4.50 -23.57 11.72
C VAL A 301 4.21 -25.06 11.59
N TRP A 302 2.96 -25.47 11.83
CA TRP A 302 2.52 -26.86 11.75
C TRP A 302 2.84 -27.57 10.42
N PRO A 303 2.88 -26.94 9.21
CA PRO A 303 3.23 -27.67 7.99
C PRO A 303 4.70 -28.11 8.01
N THR A 304 5.60 -27.20 8.41
CA THR A 304 7.04 -27.47 8.55
C THR A 304 7.31 -28.48 9.67
N VAL A 305 6.56 -28.41 10.76
CA VAL A 305 6.63 -29.38 11.88
C VAL A 305 6.17 -30.77 11.44
N ALA A 306 5.06 -30.86 10.69
CA ALA A 306 4.54 -32.14 10.19
C ALA A 306 5.51 -32.79 9.21
N ASP A 307 6.08 -32.03 8.27
CA ASP A 307 7.10 -32.52 7.32
C ASP A 307 8.35 -33.02 8.06
N ALA A 308 8.76 -32.35 9.15
CA ALA A 308 9.87 -32.80 9.98
C ALA A 308 9.54 -34.09 10.76
N LEU A 309 8.32 -34.25 11.26
CA LEU A 309 7.88 -35.44 11.99
C LEU A 309 7.83 -36.70 11.13
N VAL A 310 7.67 -36.58 9.80
CA VAL A 310 7.79 -37.72 8.87
C VAL A 310 9.18 -38.35 8.94
N ALA A 311 10.24 -37.54 9.13
CA ALA A 311 11.60 -38.05 9.31
C ALA A 311 11.77 -38.85 10.61
N PHE A 312 10.88 -38.65 11.59
CA PHE A 312 10.80 -39.44 12.83
C PHE A 312 9.79 -40.60 12.74
N GLY A 313 9.20 -40.82 11.56
CA GLY A 313 8.31 -41.94 11.27
C GLY A 313 6.81 -41.62 11.22
N ALA A 314 6.40 -40.36 11.38
CA ALA A 314 4.99 -39.97 11.29
C ALA A 314 4.38 -40.27 9.91
N PRO A 315 3.06 -40.52 9.82
CA PRO A 315 2.38 -40.60 8.54
C PRO A 315 2.42 -39.23 7.81
N ALA A 316 2.56 -39.28 6.49
CA ALA A 316 2.46 -38.08 5.64
C ALA A 316 0.99 -37.66 5.53
N MET A 317 0.66 -36.49 6.08
CA MET A 317 -0.71 -35.97 6.12
C MET A 317 -0.92 -34.81 5.13
N SER A 318 -2.13 -34.71 4.59
CA SER A 318 -2.54 -33.57 3.75
C SER A 318 -3.23 -32.52 4.62
N TRP A 319 -2.75 -31.28 4.52
CA TRP A 319 -3.17 -30.18 5.37
C TRP A 319 -3.69 -29.00 4.57
N ASN A 320 -4.72 -28.33 5.08
CA ASN A 320 -5.22 -27.09 4.52
C ASN A 320 -4.38 -25.89 5.02
N ARG A 321 -3.39 -25.48 4.23
CA ARG A 321 -2.48 -24.36 4.53
C ARG A 321 -3.14 -22.98 4.48
N GLN A 322 -4.33 -22.87 3.90
CA GLN A 322 -5.04 -21.60 3.74
C GLN A 322 -6.02 -21.33 4.90
N ARG A 323 -6.38 -22.35 5.68
CA ARG A 323 -7.31 -22.27 6.80
C ARG A 323 -6.73 -22.99 8.02
N PRO A 324 -6.01 -22.28 8.90
CA PRO A 324 -5.41 -22.88 10.10
C PRO A 324 -6.42 -23.56 11.03
N ASP A 325 -7.69 -23.16 10.96
CA ASP A 325 -8.85 -23.66 11.69
C ASP A 325 -9.63 -24.77 10.96
N ASP A 326 -9.11 -25.29 9.85
CA ASP A 326 -9.79 -26.35 9.11
C ASP A 326 -9.89 -27.63 9.96
N PRO A 327 -11.10 -28.23 10.12
CA PRO A 327 -11.25 -29.48 10.86
C PRO A 327 -10.38 -30.64 10.33
N GLN A 328 -9.99 -30.60 9.05
CA GLN A 328 -9.03 -31.53 8.47
C GLN A 328 -7.65 -31.42 9.13
N ASN A 329 -7.22 -30.21 9.48
CA ASN A 329 -5.96 -29.99 10.17
C ASN A 329 -6.04 -30.53 11.60
N ASP A 330 -7.14 -30.33 12.32
CA ASP A 330 -7.33 -30.89 13.67
C ASP A 330 -7.32 -32.42 13.68
N GLY A 331 -7.91 -33.04 12.65
CA GLY A 331 -7.84 -34.48 12.42
C GLY A 331 -6.41 -34.95 12.19
N ALA A 332 -5.67 -34.27 11.31
CA ALA A 332 -4.28 -34.59 11.03
C ALA A 332 -3.35 -34.38 12.23
N VAL A 333 -3.55 -33.33 13.04
CA VAL A 333 -2.83 -33.11 14.31
C VAL A 333 -3.03 -34.28 15.26
N ARG A 334 -4.27 -34.76 15.37
CA ARG A 334 -4.62 -35.87 16.26
C ARG A 334 -3.97 -37.17 15.81
N GLU A 335 -4.07 -37.51 14.53
CA GLU A 335 -3.51 -38.73 13.96
C GLU A 335 -1.98 -38.78 14.08
N VAL A 336 -1.29 -37.66 13.84
CA VAL A 336 0.16 -37.56 14.04
C VAL A 336 0.53 -37.73 15.52
N ARG A 337 -0.25 -37.18 16.46
CA ARG A 337 -0.02 -37.36 17.90
C ARG A 337 -0.24 -38.79 18.36
N GLU A 338 -1.26 -39.47 17.83
CA GLU A 338 -1.55 -40.88 18.16
C GLU A 338 -0.45 -41.83 17.68
N TYR A 339 0.28 -41.45 16.62
CA TYR A 339 1.38 -42.25 16.06
C TYR A 339 2.67 -42.23 16.89
N PHE A 340 2.89 -41.18 17.69
CA PHE A 340 4.02 -41.11 18.61
C PHE A 340 3.55 -41.42 20.03
N PRO A 341 3.80 -42.64 20.55
CA PRO A 341 3.44 -43.01 21.91
C PRO A 341 4.35 -42.30 22.91
N LEU A 342 4.12 -41.00 23.11
CA LEU A 342 4.63 -40.24 24.24
C LEU A 342 3.47 -40.07 25.21
N THR A 343 3.70 -40.52 26.44
CA THR A 343 2.78 -40.57 27.56
C THR A 343 1.97 -39.28 27.67
N VAL A 344 0.71 -39.37 27.24
CA VAL A 344 -0.27 -38.28 27.18
C VAL A 344 -0.35 -37.51 28.52
N GLU A 345 -0.01 -38.15 29.64
CA GLU A 345 -0.06 -37.60 31.00
C GLU A 345 0.89 -36.43 31.29
N ARG A 346 1.95 -36.17 30.50
CA ARG A 346 2.81 -34.98 30.70
C ARG A 346 2.50 -33.80 29.78
N LEU A 347 1.85 -34.03 28.64
CA LEU A 347 1.53 -32.97 27.68
C LEU A 347 0.20 -32.26 27.98
N SER A 348 -0.71 -32.91 28.72
CA SER A 348 -2.01 -32.29 29.09
C SER A 348 -1.90 -31.24 30.20
N GLY A 349 -0.77 -31.16 30.91
CA GLY A 349 -0.58 -30.25 32.05
C GLY A 349 0.04 -28.89 31.73
N ALA A 350 0.64 -28.71 30.55
CA ALA A 350 1.46 -27.51 30.25
C ALA A 350 0.92 -26.62 29.13
N VAL A 351 -0.18 -27.01 28.47
CA VAL A 351 -1.02 -26.10 27.68
C VAL A 351 -2.35 -25.99 28.41
N ALA A 352 -2.30 -25.43 29.63
CA ALA A 352 -3.50 -24.78 30.14
C ALA A 352 -3.87 -23.72 29.10
N ASP A 353 -5.07 -23.86 28.53
CA ASP A 353 -5.80 -22.77 27.90
C ASP A 353 -5.49 -21.51 28.69
N ARG A 354 -4.71 -20.58 28.12
CA ARG A 354 -4.88 -19.20 28.56
C ARG A 354 -6.33 -18.91 28.23
N PRO A 355 -7.16 -18.54 29.22
CA PRO A 355 -8.48 -18.03 28.92
C PRO A 355 -8.30 -16.95 27.86
N ARG A 356 -9.11 -17.01 26.80
CA ARG A 356 -9.29 -15.84 25.94
C ARG A 356 -9.79 -14.73 26.85
N GLU A 357 -8.87 -13.90 27.35
CA GLU A 357 -9.27 -12.69 28.04
C GLU A 357 -10.14 -11.90 27.05
N PRO A 358 -11.37 -11.53 27.44
CA PRO A 358 -12.13 -10.59 26.63
C PRO A 358 -11.30 -9.31 26.61
N VAL A 359 -10.83 -8.96 25.42
CA VAL A 359 -10.16 -7.69 25.14
C VAL A 359 -11.10 -6.58 25.65
N ARG A 360 -10.71 -5.93 26.75
CA ARG A 360 -11.31 -4.69 27.22
C ARG A 360 -10.64 -3.51 26.55
#